data_AF-A0A5C1I2B0-F1
#
_entry.id   AF-A0A5C1I2B0-F1
#
_cell.length_a   1.000
_cell.length_b   1.000
_cell.length_c   1.000
_cell.angle_alpha   90.00
_cell.angle_beta   90.00
_cell.angle_gamma   90.00
#
_symmetry.space_group_name_H-M   'P 1'
#
loop_
_entity.id
_entity.type
_entity.pdbx_description
1 polymer ?
#
loop_
_entity_poly.entity_id
_entity_poly.type
_entity_poly.pdbx_seq_one_letter_code
_entity_poly.pdbx_strand_id
1 'polypeptide(L)'
;MKRYTSEELAHHAKQFAQDKYDSAESIYQRFKSDLNRRMKRSQPTMPLKDELERQAKILAGKAYEKFYHISEEGIERKLSGRLTNDAFHPGIELDDYQDYFDEFADEMVKASISAAFAPLAEAIKAIKKKRRK
;
A
#
# COMPACT_ATOMS: atom_id res chain seq x y z
N MET A 1 -18.44 11.35 25.06
CA MET A 1 -17.54 10.93 23.97
C MET A 1 -17.91 9.53 23.53
N LYS A 2 -18.04 9.29 22.21
CA LYS A 2 -18.33 7.97 21.65
C LYS A 2 -17.03 7.15 21.69
N ARG A 3 -17.09 5.91 22.20
CA ARG A 3 -15.97 4.96 22.15
C ARG A 3 -16.13 4.09 20.91
N TYR A 4 -15.04 3.88 20.17
CA TYR A 4 -15.02 3.05 18.98
C TYR A 4 -14.49 1.65 19.30
N THR A 5 -15.14 0.60 18.76
CA THR A 5 -14.61 -0.77 18.80
C THR A 5 -13.48 -0.94 17.78
N SER A 6 -12.70 -2.03 17.89
CA SER A 6 -11.67 -2.39 16.91
C SER A 6 -12.22 -2.52 15.49
N GLU A 7 -13.43 -3.08 15.35
CA GLU A 7 -14.14 -3.22 14.08
C GLU A 7 -14.54 -1.84 13.52
N GLU A 8 -15.08 -0.95 14.36
CA GLU A 8 -15.43 0.42 13.94
C GLU A 8 -14.18 1.21 13.51
N LEU A 9 -13.05 1.06 14.23
CA LEU A 9 -11.78 1.68 13.86
C LEU A 9 -11.24 1.11 12.54
N ALA A 10 -11.37 -0.19 12.31
CA ALA A 10 -10.98 -0.82 11.05
C ALA A 10 -11.82 -0.30 9.87
N HIS A 11 -13.12 -0.15 10.09
CA HIS A 11 -14.02 0.42 9.10
C HIS A 11 -13.65 1.88 8.78
N HIS A 12 -13.41 2.70 9.81
CA HIS A 12 -12.97 4.09 9.63
C HIS A 12 -11.62 4.20 8.92
N ALA A 13 -10.64 3.40 9.32
CA ALA A 13 -9.33 3.37 8.67
C ALA A 13 -9.42 2.98 7.19
N LYS A 14 -10.31 2.03 6.87
CA LYS A 14 -10.57 1.61 5.49
C LYS A 14 -11.19 2.73 4.67
N GLN A 15 -12.26 3.35 5.16
CA GLN A 15 -12.92 4.47 4.49
C GLN A 15 -11.93 5.61 4.26
N PHE A 16 -11.21 6.01 5.31
CA PHE A 16 -10.18 7.04 5.24
C PHE A 16 -9.13 6.74 4.16
N ALA A 17 -8.60 5.50 4.14
CA ALA A 17 -7.61 5.11 3.15
C ALA A 17 -8.18 5.08 1.72
N GLN A 18 -9.42 4.64 1.55
CA GLN A 18 -10.10 4.60 0.25
C GLN A 18 -10.42 6.01 -0.28
N ASP A 19 -10.82 6.93 0.59
CA ASP A 19 -11.06 8.33 0.24
C ASP A 19 -9.75 9.03 -0.16
N LYS A 20 -8.66 8.76 0.57
CA LYS A 20 -7.33 9.32 0.27
C LYS A 20 -6.74 8.77 -1.04
N TYR A 21 -7.01 7.50 -1.33
CA TYR A 21 -6.50 6.78 -2.51
C TYR A 21 -7.64 6.24 -3.37
N ASP A 22 -8.45 7.18 -3.85
CA ASP A 22 -9.66 6.96 -4.65
C ASP A 22 -9.43 6.36 -6.04
N SER A 23 -8.18 6.32 -6.50
CA SER A 23 -7.85 6.01 -7.88
C SER A 23 -6.43 5.48 -8.03
N ALA A 24 -6.18 4.81 -9.15
CA ALA A 24 -4.82 4.43 -9.52
C ALA A 24 -3.91 5.65 -9.73
N GLU A 25 -4.47 6.79 -10.12
CA GLU A 25 -3.72 8.03 -10.34
C GLU A 25 -3.28 8.66 -9.01
N SER A 26 -4.13 8.69 -7.99
CA SER A 26 -3.74 9.19 -6.66
C SER A 26 -2.61 8.34 -6.04
N ILE A 27 -2.68 7.02 -6.20
CA ILE A 27 -1.56 6.12 -5.84
C ILE A 27 -0.31 6.43 -6.67
N TYR A 28 -0.43 6.58 -7.99
CA TYR A 28 0.71 6.89 -8.85
C TYR A 28 1.39 8.19 -8.46
N GLN A 29 0.63 9.27 -8.25
CA GLN A 29 1.18 10.59 -7.91
C GLN A 29 1.91 10.55 -6.57
N ARG A 30 1.32 9.92 -5.55
CA ARG A 30 1.94 9.81 -4.22
C ARG A 30 3.20 8.93 -4.22
N PHE A 31 3.17 7.81 -4.93
CA PHE A 31 4.24 6.80 -4.91
C PHE A 31 5.11 6.78 -6.17
N LYS A 32 5.04 7.83 -7.00
CA LYS A 32 5.73 7.92 -8.30
C LYS A 32 7.20 7.53 -8.22
N SER A 33 7.90 8.06 -7.22
CA SER A 33 9.33 7.80 -7.01
C SER A 33 9.61 6.31 -6.73
N ASP A 34 8.83 5.67 -5.85
CA ASP A 34 9.02 4.25 -5.53
C ASP A 34 8.65 3.34 -6.70
N LEU A 35 7.53 3.62 -7.37
CA LEU A 35 7.09 2.87 -8.54
C LEU A 35 8.13 2.91 -9.66
N ASN A 36 8.60 4.13 -10.00
CA ASN A 36 9.64 4.34 -11.00
C ASN A 36 10.94 3.62 -10.63
N ARG A 37 11.34 3.68 -9.35
CA ARG A 37 12.53 2.99 -8.85
C ARG A 37 12.42 1.48 -8.98
N ARG A 38 11.26 0.90 -8.66
CA ARG A 38 10.99 -0.55 -8.83
C ARG A 38 11.03 -0.96 -10.29
N MET A 39 10.38 -0.19 -11.18
CA MET A 39 10.39 -0.44 -12.63
C MET A 39 11.81 -0.38 -13.21
N LYS A 40 12.61 0.62 -12.82
CA LYS A 40 14.01 0.74 -13.27
C LYS A 40 14.85 -0.46 -12.84
N ARG A 41 14.68 -0.95 -11.61
CA ARG A 41 15.40 -2.11 -11.07
C ARG A 41 15.00 -3.42 -11.75
N SER A 42 13.78 -3.50 -12.28
CA SER A 42 13.31 -4.69 -12.96
C SER A 42 13.85 -4.87 -14.36
N GLN A 43 14.29 -3.79 -15.02
CA GLN A 43 14.71 -3.86 -16.40
C GLN A 43 16.22 -4.09 -16.53
N PRO A 44 16.64 -4.97 -17.47
CA PRO A 44 18.06 -5.23 -17.73
C PRO A 44 18.75 -4.10 -18.50
N THR A 45 17.97 -3.31 -19.25
CA THR A 45 18.43 -2.13 -20.00
C THR A 45 17.77 -0.88 -19.41
N MET A 46 18.38 0.29 -19.64
CA MET A 46 17.81 1.55 -19.18
C MET A 46 16.56 1.86 -20.01
N PRO A 47 15.35 1.84 -19.42
CA PRO A 47 14.13 2.16 -20.17
C PRO A 47 14.14 3.61 -20.62
N LEU A 48 13.49 3.87 -21.76
CA LEU A 48 13.03 5.20 -22.11
C LEU A 48 12.10 5.72 -21.00
N LYS A 49 12.18 7.02 -20.71
CA LYS A 49 11.42 7.65 -19.62
C LYS A 49 9.92 7.36 -19.74
N ASP A 50 9.38 7.44 -20.95
CA ASP A 50 7.95 7.24 -21.21
C ASP A 50 7.50 5.79 -20.97
N GLU A 51 8.36 4.83 -21.30
CA GLU A 51 8.07 3.40 -21.04
C GLU A 51 8.09 3.09 -19.54
N LEU A 52 9.02 3.71 -18.81
CA LEU A 52 9.10 3.56 -17.36
C LEU A 52 7.87 4.16 -16.68
N GLU A 53 7.42 5.34 -17.11
CA GLU A 53 6.19 5.96 -16.59
C GLU A 53 4.95 5.12 -16.92
N ARG A 54 4.84 4.59 -18.14
CA ARG A 54 3.74 3.69 -18.54
C ARG A 54 3.69 2.44 -17.65
N GLN A 55 4.82 1.79 -17.42
CA GLN A 55 4.87 0.59 -16.56
C GLN A 55 4.58 0.92 -15.09
N ALA A 56 5.05 2.07 -14.60
CA ALA A 56 4.76 2.53 -13.25
C ALA A 56 3.25 2.80 -13.05
N LYS A 57 2.57 3.38 -14.04
CA LYS A 57 1.09 3.54 -14.02
C LYS A 57 0.35 2.21 -14.03
N ILE A 58 0.81 1.24 -14.83
CA ILE A 58 0.23 -0.12 -14.82
C ILE A 58 0.40 -0.78 -13.44
N LEU A 59 1.57 -0.62 -12.81
CA LEU A 59 1.80 -1.13 -11.46
C LEU A 59 0.90 -0.43 -10.43
N ALA A 60 0.69 0.88 -10.55
CA ALA A 60 -0.23 1.62 -9.69
C ALA A 60 -1.68 1.11 -9.84
N GLY A 61 -2.13 0.82 -11.07
CA GLY A 61 -3.45 0.22 -11.31
C GLY A 61 -3.62 -1.14 -10.62
N LYS A 62 -2.63 -2.03 -10.73
CA LYS A 62 -2.65 -3.32 -10.03
C LYS A 62 -2.60 -3.18 -8.51
N ALA A 63 -1.86 -2.18 -8.02
CA ALA A 63 -1.80 -1.88 -6.60
C ALA A 63 -3.14 -1.35 -6.09
N TYR A 64 -3.81 -0.49 -6.86
CA TYR A 64 -5.14 0.02 -6.58
C TYR A 64 -6.17 -1.11 -6.46
N GLU A 65 -6.24 -2.01 -7.45
CA GLU A 65 -7.13 -3.18 -7.39
C GLU A 65 -6.91 -4.00 -6.11
N LYS A 66 -5.65 -4.31 -5.78
CA LYS A 66 -5.33 -5.06 -4.56
C LYS A 66 -5.69 -4.32 -3.29
N PHE A 67 -5.44 -3.01 -3.25
CA PHE A 67 -5.74 -2.14 -2.12
C PHE A 67 -7.25 -2.03 -1.88
N TYR A 68 -8.02 -1.81 -2.95
CA TYR A 68 -9.47 -1.65 -2.88
C TYR A 68 -10.19 -2.91 -2.35
N HIS A 69 -9.59 -4.08 -2.59
CA HIS A 69 -10.11 -5.37 -2.13
C HIS A 69 -9.56 -5.83 -0.76
N ILE A 70 -8.84 -4.99 -0.01
CA ILE A 70 -8.40 -5.36 1.34
C ILE A 70 -9.63 -5.52 2.25
N SER A 71 -9.71 -6.66 2.93
CA SER A 71 -10.79 -6.94 3.88
C SER A 71 -10.63 -6.14 5.18
N GLU A 72 -11.75 -5.83 5.82
CA GLU A 72 -11.79 -5.14 7.12
C GLU A 72 -11.11 -5.96 8.20
N GLU A 73 -11.28 -7.29 8.22
CA GLU A 73 -10.53 -8.17 9.11
C GLU A 73 -9.00 -8.06 8.95
N GLY A 74 -8.52 -7.86 7.72
CA GLY A 74 -7.09 -7.70 7.45
C GLY A 74 -6.55 -6.37 7.99
N ILE A 75 -7.39 -5.33 7.98
CA ILE A 75 -7.12 -4.02 8.56
C ILE A 75 -7.15 -4.12 10.07
N GLU A 76 -8.19 -4.72 10.64
CA GLU A 76 -8.35 -4.94 12.07
C GLU A 76 -7.17 -5.71 12.69
N ARG A 77 -6.70 -6.78 12.04
CA ARG A 77 -5.50 -7.52 12.50
C ARG A 77 -4.23 -6.67 12.52
N LYS A 78 -4.07 -5.76 11.55
CA LYS A 78 -2.92 -4.83 11.53
C LYS A 78 -3.06 -3.73 12.58
N LEU A 79 -4.26 -3.19 12.74
CA LEU A 79 -4.58 -2.15 13.71
C LEU A 79 -4.44 -2.69 15.14
N SER A 80 -5.02 -3.85 15.45
CA SER A 80 -4.92 -4.51 16.76
C SER A 80 -3.48 -4.79 17.18
N GLY A 81 -2.58 -5.12 16.26
CA GLY A 81 -1.15 -5.29 16.56
C GLY A 81 -0.42 -3.98 16.95
N ARG A 82 -0.96 -2.81 16.62
CA ARG A 82 -0.41 -1.49 16.98
C ARG A 82 -1.19 -0.80 18.10
N LEU A 83 -2.51 -0.92 18.10
CA LEU A 83 -3.43 -0.34 19.09
C LEU A 83 -3.42 -1.10 20.42
N THR A 84 -2.92 -2.34 20.48
CA THR A 84 -2.82 -3.10 21.75
C THR A 84 -1.94 -2.41 22.81
N ASN A 85 -1.07 -1.49 22.42
CA ASN A 85 -0.28 -0.70 23.38
C ASN A 85 -1.03 0.52 23.93
N ASP A 86 -2.02 1.07 23.21
CA ASP A 86 -2.74 2.30 23.59
C ASP A 86 -4.19 2.04 24.04
N ALA A 87 -4.82 0.95 23.64
CA ALA A 87 -6.22 0.61 23.96
C ALA A 87 -6.46 0.25 25.44
N PHE A 88 -5.41 0.18 26.27
CA PHE A 88 -5.54 0.15 27.73
C PHE A 88 -5.85 1.53 28.33
N HIS A 89 -5.84 2.61 27.53
CA HIS A 89 -6.31 3.93 27.92
C HIS A 89 -7.83 4.10 27.67
N PRO A 90 -8.51 4.98 28.44
CA PRO A 90 -9.96 5.04 28.50
C PRO A 90 -10.57 5.78 27.29
N GLY A 91 -10.44 5.21 26.09
CA GLY A 91 -11.06 5.71 24.85
C GLY A 91 -10.04 6.34 23.89
N ILE A 92 -10.31 6.13 22.59
CA ILE A 92 -9.53 6.65 21.46
C ILE A 92 -10.32 7.82 20.87
N GLU A 93 -9.73 9.03 20.85
CA GLU A 93 -10.28 10.19 20.13
C GLU A 93 -9.77 10.18 18.69
N LEU A 94 -10.66 10.21 17.69
CA LEU A 94 -10.25 10.05 16.28
C LEU A 94 -9.33 11.17 15.78
N ASP A 95 -9.46 12.38 16.33
CA ASP A 95 -8.68 13.56 15.91
C ASP A 95 -7.19 13.40 16.25
N ASP A 96 -6.87 12.73 17.36
CA ASP A 96 -5.48 12.44 17.77
C ASP A 96 -4.83 11.33 16.91
N TYR A 97 -5.62 10.63 16.09
CA TYR A 97 -5.18 9.49 15.29
C TYR A 97 -5.19 9.78 13.78
N GLN A 98 -5.36 11.03 13.37
CA GLN A 98 -5.35 11.39 11.95
C GLN A 98 -4.00 11.08 11.28
N ASP A 99 -2.89 11.46 11.92
CA ASP A 99 -1.54 11.12 11.46
C ASP A 99 -1.32 9.60 11.40
N TYR A 100 -1.90 8.88 12.36
CA TYR A 100 -1.85 7.42 12.41
C TYR A 100 -2.61 6.79 11.23
N PHE A 101 -3.84 7.25 10.94
CA PHE A 101 -4.60 6.78 9.79
C PHE A 101 -3.92 7.14 8.46
N ASP A 102 -3.26 8.29 8.40
CA ASP A 102 -2.46 8.70 7.24
C ASP A 102 -1.27 7.77 6.99
N GLU A 103 -0.50 7.46 8.03
CA GLU A 103 0.61 6.51 7.93
C GLU A 103 0.10 5.10 7.58
N PHE A 104 -1.00 4.67 8.22
CA PHE A 104 -1.61 3.38 7.97
C PHE A 104 -2.09 3.22 6.51
N ALA A 105 -2.74 4.25 5.96
CA ALA A 105 -3.16 4.27 4.56
C ALA A 105 -1.95 4.14 3.62
N ASP A 106 -0.87 4.89 3.88
CA ASP A 106 0.37 4.81 3.09
C ASP A 106 0.99 3.40 3.18
N GLU A 107 0.98 2.76 4.35
CA GLU A 107 1.47 1.40 4.55
C GLU A 107 0.64 0.34 3.80
N MET A 108 -0.69 0.47 3.82
CA MET A 108 -1.57 -0.41 3.06
C MET A 108 -1.27 -0.35 1.57
N VAL A 109 -1.16 0.86 1.01
CA VAL A 109 -0.82 1.04 -0.41
C VAL A 109 0.58 0.50 -0.72
N LYS A 110 1.59 0.74 0.12
CA LYS A 110 2.94 0.17 -0.05
C LYS A 110 2.94 -1.36 -0.05
N ALA A 111 2.12 -1.98 0.80
CA ALA A 111 1.95 -3.43 0.83
C ALA A 111 1.32 -3.93 -0.48
N SER A 112 0.27 -3.25 -0.96
CA SER A 112 -0.38 -3.57 -2.25
C SER A 112 0.56 -3.39 -3.45
N ILE A 113 1.37 -2.33 -3.48
CA ILE A 113 2.43 -2.12 -4.50
C ILE A 113 3.42 -3.29 -4.47
N SER A 114 3.85 -3.69 -3.27
CA SER A 114 4.81 -4.79 -3.13
C SER A 114 4.22 -6.13 -3.57
N ALA A 115 2.97 -6.41 -3.22
CA ALA A 115 2.24 -7.59 -3.69
C ALA A 115 2.02 -7.57 -5.21
N ALA A 116 1.75 -6.41 -5.81
CA ALA A 116 1.61 -6.26 -7.26
C ALA A 116 2.94 -6.43 -8.00
N PHE A 117 4.06 -6.03 -7.38
CA PHE A 117 5.40 -6.13 -7.96
C PHE A 117 6.03 -7.53 -7.79
N ALA A 118 5.65 -8.30 -6.78
CA ALA A 118 6.26 -9.58 -6.44
C ALA A 118 6.36 -10.59 -7.62
N PRO A 119 5.32 -10.79 -8.46
CA PRO A 119 5.42 -11.70 -9.61
C PRO A 119 6.50 -11.29 -10.61
N LEU A 120 6.63 -9.97 -10.85
CA LEU A 120 7.66 -9.43 -11.73
C LEU A 120 9.05 -9.64 -11.13
N ALA A 121 9.22 -9.36 -9.83
CA ALA A 121 10.48 -9.56 -9.12
C ALA A 121 10.97 -11.02 -9.19
N GLU A 122 10.07 -11.99 -9.02
CA GLU A 122 10.40 -13.41 -9.12
C GLU A 122 10.77 -13.82 -10.55
N ALA A 123 10.07 -13.32 -11.57
CA ALA A 123 10.42 -13.56 -12.97
C ALA A 123 11.85 -13.08 -13.30
N ILE A 124 12.24 -11.90 -12.81
CA ILE A 124 13.58 -11.34 -13.02
C ILE A 124 14.65 -12.16 -12.30
N LYS A 125 14.37 -12.59 -11.08
CA LYS A 125 15.25 -13.47 -10.30
C LYS A 125 15.50 -14.78 -11.03
N ALA A 126 14.47 -15.37 -11.63
CA ALA A 126 14.58 -16.59 -12.44
C ALA A 126 15.46 -16.37 -13.69
N ILE A 127 15.30 -15.25 -14.40
CA ILE A 127 16.14 -14.90 -15.56
C ILE A 127 17.61 -14.74 -15.15
N LYS A 128 17.88 -14.03 -14.05
CA LYS A 128 19.24 -13.83 -13.53
C LYS A 128 19.90 -15.16 -13.13
N LYS A 129 19.14 -16.09 -12.55
CA LYS A 129 19.64 -17.42 -12.18
C LYS A 129 20.01 -18.26 -13.40
N LYS A 130 19.24 -18.18 -14.50
CA LYS A 130 19.54 -18.89 -15.76
C LYS A 130 20.83 -18.40 -16.42
N ARG A 131 21.14 -17.10 -16.35
CA ARG A 131 22.36 -16.51 -16.95
C ARG A 131 23.66 -16.82 -16.19
N ARG A 132 23.58 -17.40 -14.98
CA ARG A 132 24.74 -17.74 -14.14
C ARG A 132 25.15 -19.21 -14.25
N LYS A 133 24.37 -20.05 -14.93
CA LYS A 133 24.70 -21.44 -15.26
C LYS A 133 25.18 -21.49 -16.71
#